data_AF-A0A7D9M0T2-F1
#
_entry.id   AF-A0A7D9M0T2-F1
#
_cell.length_a   1.000
_cell.length_b   1.000
_cell.length_c   1.000
_cell.angle_alpha   90.00
_cell.angle_beta   90.00
_cell.angle_gamma   90.00
#
_symmetry.space_group_name_H-M   'P 1'
#
loop_
_entity.id
_entity.type
_entity.pdbx_description
1 polymer ?
#
loop_
_entity_poly.entity_id
_entity_poly.type
_entity_poly.pdbx_seq_one_letter_code
_entity_poly.pdbx_strand_id
1 'polypeptide(L)'
;MVNPNLTNPYRKEAELLGIEFNMETMKKLMQAQQLPAHDIKYESLRVTEWWQVEEVFSMCAKFVPESRSVISDVLKIINIEDPEASLIIKPLNISQSSAIENVDATLVQQLQTSTLQAELDEQSLRVNDGTNACTFLAIAMCDALLDCQRPISDRNESLTHVTGLAEDLIKTLPKKINCFRNISEKYELSKTKDILE
;
A
#
# COMPACT_ATOMS: atom_id res chain seq x y z
N MET A 1 -8.67 9.83 15.06
CA MET A 1 -9.55 10.85 14.41
C MET A 1 -11.01 10.34 14.32
N VAL A 2 -12.03 11.22 14.25
CA VAL A 2 -13.44 10.78 14.12
C VAL A 2 -13.69 10.24 12.70
N ASN A 3 -14.46 9.16 12.59
CA ASN A 3 -14.77 8.55 11.29
C ASN A 3 -15.65 9.47 10.41
N PRO A 4 -15.15 9.95 9.26
CA PRO A 4 -15.90 10.86 8.39
C PRO A 4 -17.03 10.17 7.62
N ASN A 5 -17.02 8.83 7.53
CA ASN A 5 -18.07 8.07 6.85
C ASN A 5 -19.33 7.89 7.72
N LEU A 6 -19.25 8.23 9.00
CA LEU A 6 -20.35 8.06 9.95
C LEU A 6 -21.01 9.39 10.25
N THR A 7 -22.34 9.40 10.29
CA THR A 7 -23.11 10.56 10.73
C THR A 7 -22.96 10.84 12.22
N ASN A 8 -22.65 9.83 13.02
CA ASN A 8 -22.49 9.94 14.47
C ASN A 8 -21.17 9.28 14.93
N PRO A 9 -20.43 9.89 15.87
CA PRO A 9 -19.30 9.23 16.52
C PRO A 9 -19.80 8.01 17.32
N TYR A 10 -18.99 6.95 17.41
CA TYR A 10 -19.31 5.68 18.08
C TYR A 10 -20.38 4.78 17.45
N ARG A 11 -20.87 5.10 16.24
CA ARG A 11 -21.90 4.28 15.58
C ARG A 11 -21.44 2.84 15.34
N LYS A 12 -20.19 2.63 14.93
CA LYS A 12 -19.65 1.28 14.69
C LYS A 12 -19.63 0.46 15.98
N GLU A 13 -19.31 1.07 17.10
CA GLU A 13 -19.23 0.45 18.42
C GLU A 13 -20.62 0.09 18.95
N ALA A 14 -21.60 0.97 18.74
CA ALA A 14 -22.99 0.68 19.05
C ALA A 14 -23.51 -0.52 18.22
N GLU A 15 -23.21 -0.53 16.91
CA GLU A 15 -23.57 -1.64 16.00
C GLU A 15 -22.90 -2.96 16.43
N LEU A 16 -21.61 -2.94 16.81
CA LEU A 16 -20.89 -4.12 17.31
C LEU A 16 -21.47 -4.67 18.61
N LEU A 17 -21.99 -3.79 19.47
CA LEU A 17 -22.67 -4.19 20.71
C LEU A 17 -24.13 -4.60 20.48
N GLY A 18 -24.67 -4.44 19.27
CA GLY A 18 -26.07 -4.71 18.94
C GLY A 18 -27.05 -3.74 19.61
N ILE A 19 -26.59 -2.53 19.98
CA ILE A 19 -27.37 -1.52 20.70
C ILE A 19 -27.61 -0.34 19.77
N GLU A 20 -28.80 0.26 19.84
CA GLU A 20 -29.07 1.51 19.14
C GLU A 20 -28.18 2.65 19.69
N PHE A 21 -27.60 3.43 18.78
CA PHE A 21 -26.79 4.58 19.17
C PHE A 21 -27.67 5.65 19.83
N ASN A 22 -27.38 5.95 21.10
CA ASN A 22 -28.02 7.03 21.85
C ASN A 22 -27.02 7.69 22.81
N MET A 23 -27.43 8.79 23.45
CA MET A 23 -26.57 9.56 24.37
C MET A 23 -26.11 8.75 25.59
N GLU A 24 -26.90 7.77 26.04
CA GLU A 24 -26.55 6.93 27.17
C GLU A 24 -25.45 5.93 26.78
N THR A 25 -25.55 5.32 25.60
CA THR A 25 -24.51 4.46 25.02
C THR A 25 -23.20 5.24 24.85
N MET A 26 -23.25 6.46 24.31
CA MET A 26 -22.07 7.31 24.19
C MET A 26 -21.44 7.60 25.56
N LYS A 27 -22.26 7.94 26.57
CA LYS A 27 -21.78 8.20 27.93
C LYS A 27 -21.08 6.97 28.52
N LYS A 28 -21.64 5.77 28.32
CA LYS A 28 -21.02 4.50 28.75
C LYS A 28 -19.66 4.28 28.08
N LEU A 29 -19.57 4.48 26.76
CA LEU A 29 -18.32 4.34 26.00
C LEU A 29 -17.25 5.34 26.45
N MET A 30 -17.64 6.60 26.69
CA MET A 30 -16.73 7.62 27.22
C MET A 30 -16.27 7.32 28.65
N GLN A 31 -17.16 6.79 29.51
CA GLN A 31 -16.80 6.34 30.86
C GLN A 31 -15.83 5.15 30.83
N ALA A 32 -15.97 4.28 29.83
CA ALA A 32 -15.03 3.19 29.55
C ALA A 32 -13.72 3.67 28.89
N GLN A 33 -13.53 4.98 28.70
CA GLN A 33 -12.34 5.58 28.06
C GLN A 33 -12.08 5.03 26.64
N GLN A 34 -13.15 4.71 25.92
CA GLN A 34 -13.05 4.24 24.54
C GLN A 34 -13.17 5.42 23.57
N LEU A 35 -12.24 5.55 22.62
CA LEU A 35 -12.33 6.52 21.53
C LEU A 35 -13.17 5.98 20.37
N PRO A 36 -13.78 6.86 19.54
CA PRO A 36 -14.49 6.44 18.34
C PRO A 36 -13.55 5.72 17.37
N ALA A 37 -13.98 4.59 16.85
CA ALA A 37 -13.30 3.83 15.81
C ALA A 37 -13.37 4.59 14.49
N HIS A 38 -12.24 4.65 13.79
CA HIS A 38 -12.14 5.22 12.46
C HIS A 38 -12.52 4.20 11.37
N ASP A 39 -12.38 4.60 10.12
CA ASP A 39 -12.55 3.70 8.98
C ASP A 39 -11.21 3.16 8.50
N ILE A 40 -11.15 1.84 8.29
CA ILE A 40 -9.95 1.16 7.76
C ILE A 40 -9.55 1.69 6.38
N LYS A 41 -10.52 2.22 5.62
CA LYS A 41 -10.24 2.88 4.33
C LYS A 41 -9.21 4.01 4.43
N TYR A 42 -9.14 4.68 5.57
CA TYR A 42 -8.23 5.81 5.80
C TYR A 42 -6.98 5.43 6.59
N GLU A 43 -6.73 4.14 6.82
CA GLU A 43 -5.58 3.70 7.62
C GLU A 43 -4.27 4.15 6.98
N SER A 44 -4.12 3.97 5.67
CA SER A 44 -2.93 4.40 4.94
C SER A 44 -2.68 5.91 5.09
N LEU A 45 -3.72 6.73 4.90
CA LEU A 45 -3.61 8.18 5.04
C LEU A 45 -3.22 8.58 6.46
N ARG A 46 -3.76 7.91 7.49
CA ARG A 46 -3.42 8.21 8.89
C ARG A 46 -1.96 7.94 9.23
N VAL A 47 -1.35 6.92 8.62
CA VAL A 47 0.07 6.59 8.85
C VAL A 47 1.02 7.32 7.91
N THR A 48 0.51 7.86 6.79
CA THR A 48 1.28 8.67 5.83
C THR A 48 0.86 10.13 5.91
N GLU A 49 0.02 10.62 5.00
CA GLU A 49 -0.25 12.04 4.77
C GLU A 49 -0.84 12.78 5.98
N TRP A 50 -1.58 12.08 6.83
CA TRP A 50 -2.31 12.65 7.97
C TRP A 50 -1.65 12.31 9.31
N TRP A 51 -0.41 11.84 9.31
CA TRP A 51 0.28 11.44 10.54
C TRP A 51 0.32 12.56 11.59
N GLN A 52 0.56 13.81 11.16
CA GLN A 52 0.56 14.98 12.06
C GLN A 52 -0.82 15.19 12.71
N VAL A 53 -1.88 15.06 11.92
CA VAL A 53 -3.26 15.23 12.40
C VAL A 53 -3.63 14.13 13.38
N GLU A 54 -3.21 12.89 13.11
CA GLU A 54 -3.45 11.77 14.00
C GLU A 54 -2.67 11.89 15.31
N GLU A 55 -1.41 12.33 15.26
CA GLU A 55 -0.57 12.56 16.44
C GLU A 55 -1.16 13.67 17.33
N VAL A 56 -1.55 14.79 16.71
CA VAL A 56 -2.23 15.89 17.42
C VAL A 56 -3.56 15.44 18.03
N PHE A 57 -4.36 14.67 17.28
CA PHE A 57 -5.59 14.08 17.80
C PHE A 57 -5.30 13.20 19.02
N SER A 58 -4.31 12.32 18.95
CA SER A 58 -3.90 11.43 20.07
C SER A 58 -3.47 12.23 21.30
N MET A 59 -2.71 13.32 21.11
CA MET A 59 -2.29 14.21 22.20
C MET A 59 -3.48 14.92 22.88
N CYS A 60 -4.52 15.26 22.13
CA CYS A 60 -5.67 16.03 22.61
C CYS A 60 -6.80 15.15 23.15
N ALA A 61 -6.98 13.95 22.58
CA ALA A 61 -8.11 13.07 22.84
C ALA A 61 -7.94 12.19 24.10
N LYS A 62 -6.87 12.36 24.88
CA LYS A 62 -6.67 11.59 26.12
C LYS A 62 -7.77 11.91 27.14
N PHE A 63 -8.33 10.87 27.76
CA PHE A 63 -9.43 11.04 28.72
C PHE A 63 -9.01 11.77 30.00
N VAL A 64 -7.79 11.52 30.48
CA VAL A 64 -7.20 12.16 31.67
C VAL A 64 -6.71 13.57 31.29
N PRO A 65 -7.28 14.65 31.85
CA PRO A 65 -6.94 16.02 31.48
C PRO A 65 -5.45 16.35 31.62
N GLU A 66 -4.80 15.86 32.68
CA GLU A 66 -3.40 16.13 33.01
C GLU A 66 -2.43 15.43 32.05
N SER A 67 -2.90 14.40 31.34
CA SER A 67 -2.09 13.67 30.37
C SER A 67 -2.10 14.32 28.98
N ARG A 68 -3.03 15.24 28.74
CA ARG A 68 -3.16 15.97 27.47
C ARG A 68 -1.98 16.90 27.30
N SER A 69 -1.43 16.94 26.10
CA SER A 69 -0.26 17.76 25.82
C SER A 69 -0.59 19.24 25.85
N VAL A 70 0.40 20.06 26.20
CA VAL A 70 0.27 21.52 26.18
C VAL A 70 0.23 22.00 24.73
N ILE A 71 -0.47 23.10 24.48
CA ILE A 71 -0.61 23.69 23.14
C ILE A 71 0.74 23.97 22.46
N SER A 72 1.78 24.28 23.23
CA SER A 72 3.14 24.48 22.71
C SER A 72 3.70 23.25 22.02
N ASP A 73 3.37 22.04 22.50
CA ASP A 73 3.84 20.79 21.90
C ASP A 73 3.03 20.41 20.67
N VAL A 74 1.72 20.69 20.69
CA VAL A 74 0.85 20.55 19.52
C VAL A 74 1.30 21.46 18.37
N LEU A 75 1.65 22.72 18.67
CA LEU A 75 2.13 23.68 17.68
C LEU A 75 3.46 23.24 17.03
N LYS A 76 4.34 22.55 17.77
CA LYS A 76 5.59 22.03 17.19
C LYS A 76 5.32 21.01 16.09
N ILE A 77 4.28 20.20 16.24
CA ILE A 77 3.92 19.16 15.25
C ILE A 77 3.24 19.77 14.04
N ILE A 78 2.33 20.72 14.24
CA ILE A 78 1.59 21.38 13.16
C ILE A 78 2.51 22.26 12.30
N ASN A 79 3.51 22.91 12.91
CA ASN A 79 4.40 23.83 12.22
C ASN A 79 5.62 23.16 11.57
N ILE A 80 5.62 21.84 11.41
CA ILE A 80 6.66 21.17 10.62
C ILE A 80 6.41 21.52 9.15
N GLU A 81 7.30 22.32 8.57
CA GLU A 81 7.18 22.83 7.18
C GLU A 81 7.32 21.71 6.13
N ASP A 82 8.09 20.67 6.44
CA ASP A 82 8.26 19.48 5.60
C ASP A 82 8.00 18.21 6.43
N PRO A 83 6.74 17.79 6.55
CA PRO A 83 6.38 16.60 7.30
C PRO A 83 6.86 15.31 6.63
N GLU A 84 7.13 15.33 5.32
CA GLU A 84 7.65 14.18 4.58
C GLU A 84 9.10 13.88 4.94
N ALA A 85 9.91 14.92 5.21
CA ALA A 85 11.27 14.76 5.72
C ALA A 85 11.36 14.05 7.09
N SER A 86 10.25 14.01 7.85
CA SER A 86 10.16 13.29 9.12
C SER A 86 9.73 11.82 8.95
N LEU A 87 9.30 11.42 7.74
CA LEU A 87 8.92 10.04 7.46
C LEU A 87 10.17 9.18 7.29
N ILE A 88 10.16 8.02 7.93
CA ILE A 88 11.16 6.98 7.65
C ILE A 88 10.77 6.33 6.33
N ILE A 89 11.31 6.85 5.24
CA ILE A 89 11.23 6.19 3.94
C ILE A 89 12.06 4.90 4.05
N LYS A 90 11.40 3.75 4.05
CA LYS A 90 12.04 2.45 3.92
C LYS A 90 12.15 2.10 2.44
N PRO A 91 13.27 2.42 1.76
CA PRO A 91 13.44 2.05 0.37
C PRO A 91 13.40 0.52 0.24
N LEU A 92 12.60 0.03 -0.69
CA LEU A 92 12.64 -1.38 -1.04
C LEU A 92 14.05 -1.68 -1.57
N ASN A 93 14.75 -2.63 -0.97
CA ASN A 93 16.11 -3.03 -1.37
C ASN A 93 16.18 -3.51 -2.84
N ILE A 94 15.03 -3.88 -3.40
CA ILE A 94 14.86 -4.22 -4.81
C ILE A 94 13.61 -3.47 -5.29
N SER A 95 13.79 -2.35 -6.00
CA SER A 95 12.69 -1.75 -6.75
C SER A 95 12.53 -2.51 -8.06
N GLN A 96 11.30 -2.71 -8.52
CA GLN A 96 11.05 -3.26 -9.87
C GLN A 96 11.68 -2.37 -10.95
N SER A 97 11.85 -1.08 -10.65
CA SER A 97 12.52 -0.09 -11.50
C SER A 97 14.04 -0.22 -11.50
N SER A 98 14.67 -0.81 -10.48
CA SER A 98 16.14 -0.85 -10.36
C SER A 98 16.83 -1.58 -11.51
N ALA A 99 16.19 -2.63 -12.05
CA ALA A 99 16.70 -3.33 -13.23
C ALA A 99 16.69 -2.46 -14.49
N ILE A 100 15.70 -1.57 -14.60
CA ILE A 100 15.53 -0.65 -15.74
C ILE A 100 16.45 0.56 -15.57
N GLU A 101 16.51 1.14 -14.37
CA GLU A 101 17.43 2.21 -14.01
C GLU A 101 18.89 1.83 -14.28
N ASN A 102 19.29 0.57 -13.98
CA ASN A 102 20.63 0.08 -14.27
C ASN A 102 20.90 -0.05 -15.78
N VAL A 103 19.90 -0.46 -16.56
CA VAL A 103 20.01 -0.54 -18.04
C VAL A 103 20.08 0.86 -18.64
N ASP A 104 19.24 1.79 -18.19
CA ASP A 104 19.27 3.19 -18.60
C ASP A 104 20.61 3.85 -18.27
N ALA A 105 21.14 3.62 -17.06
CA ALA A 105 22.45 4.13 -16.66
C ALA A 105 23.59 3.56 -17.53
N THR A 106 23.51 2.27 -17.87
CA THR A 106 24.49 1.61 -18.74
C THR A 106 24.39 2.13 -20.18
N LEU A 107 23.18 2.34 -20.69
CA LEU A 107 22.91 2.90 -22.01
C LEU A 107 23.44 4.34 -22.10
N VAL A 108 23.16 5.17 -21.11
CA VAL A 108 23.66 6.56 -21.03
C VAL A 108 25.19 6.59 -21.01
N GLN A 109 25.84 5.72 -20.24
CA GLN A 109 27.31 5.59 -20.25
C GLN A 109 27.86 5.15 -21.62
N GLN A 110 27.19 4.22 -22.29
CA GLN A 110 27.58 3.72 -23.62
C GLN A 110 27.40 4.79 -24.72
N LEU A 111 26.34 5.60 -24.63
CA LEU A 111 26.10 6.75 -25.51
C LEU A 111 27.13 7.86 -25.30
N GLN A 112 27.61 8.06 -24.08
CA GLN A 112 28.67 9.04 -23.79
C GLN A 112 30.06 8.59 -24.29
N THR A 113 30.31 7.29 -24.38
CA THR A 113 31.61 6.73 -24.82
C THR A 113 31.68 6.42 -26.31
N SER A 114 30.54 6.32 -27.00
CA SER A 114 30.47 5.91 -28.40
C SER A 114 29.98 7.04 -29.28
N THR A 115 30.89 7.70 -30.01
CA THR A 115 30.54 8.57 -31.14
C THR A 115 30.08 7.72 -32.33
N LEU A 116 28.97 6.99 -32.18
CA LEU A 116 28.34 6.26 -33.28
C LEU A 116 26.83 6.45 -33.18
N GLN A 117 26.32 7.28 -34.10
CA GLN A 117 24.95 7.22 -34.56
C GLN A 117 24.68 5.81 -35.07
N ALA A 118 24.13 4.97 -34.20
CA ALA A 118 23.44 3.76 -34.59
C ALA A 118 21.99 3.93 -34.17
N GLU A 119 21.11 3.77 -35.15
CA GLU A 119 19.65 3.75 -35.03
C GLU A 119 19.24 2.72 -33.96
N LEU A 120 19.23 3.17 -32.70
CA LEU A 120 18.58 2.44 -31.63
C LEU A 120 17.09 2.72 -31.79
N ASP A 121 16.40 1.68 -32.25
CA ASP A 121 14.94 1.59 -32.35
C ASP A 121 14.30 2.07 -31.03
N GLU A 122 13.97 3.37 -30.95
CA GLU A 122 13.40 4.03 -29.77
C GLU A 122 12.12 3.35 -29.27
N GLN A 123 11.47 2.58 -30.14
CA GLN A 123 10.29 1.78 -29.81
C GLN A 123 10.61 0.57 -28.93
N SER A 124 11.83 0.03 -28.97
CA SER A 124 12.24 -1.11 -28.13
C SER A 124 12.63 -0.70 -26.70
N LEU A 125 12.90 0.59 -26.46
CA LEU A 125 13.46 1.12 -25.21
C LEU A 125 12.43 1.57 -24.17
N ARG A 126 11.16 1.78 -24.56
CA ARG A 126 10.16 2.45 -23.69
C ARG A 126 8.89 1.65 -23.39
N VAL A 127 8.76 0.41 -23.86
CA VAL A 127 7.45 -0.28 -23.84
C VAL A 127 7.22 -1.12 -22.57
N ASN A 128 8.21 -1.32 -21.69
CA ASN A 128 8.11 -2.30 -20.60
C ASN A 128 8.71 -1.82 -19.26
N ASP A 129 8.35 -0.61 -18.83
CA ASP A 129 8.79 -0.05 -17.54
C ASP A 129 8.15 -0.70 -16.30
N GLY A 130 7.20 -1.63 -16.50
CA GLY A 130 6.51 -2.31 -15.41
C GLY A 130 5.50 -1.42 -14.66
N THR A 131 5.29 -0.16 -15.06
CA THR A 131 4.34 0.78 -14.42
C THR A 131 2.91 0.23 -14.41
N ASN A 132 2.57 -0.62 -15.39
CA ASN A 132 1.26 -1.28 -15.50
C ASN A 132 1.29 -2.78 -15.13
N ALA A 133 2.32 -3.26 -14.43
CA ALA A 133 2.48 -4.69 -14.13
C ALA A 133 1.27 -5.30 -13.40
N CYS A 134 0.65 -4.55 -12.46
CA CYS A 134 -0.57 -4.98 -11.77
C CYS A 134 -1.76 -5.12 -12.73
N THR A 135 -1.90 -4.20 -13.68
CA THR A 135 -2.94 -4.26 -14.73
C THR A 135 -2.73 -5.44 -15.65
N PHE A 136 -1.49 -5.67 -16.10
CA PHE A 136 -1.16 -6.84 -16.93
C PHE A 136 -1.39 -8.16 -16.18
N LEU A 137 -1.09 -8.22 -14.89
CA LEU A 137 -1.36 -9.39 -14.06
C LEU A 137 -2.86 -9.65 -13.92
N ALA A 138 -3.66 -8.60 -13.72
CA ALA A 138 -5.11 -8.72 -13.65
C ALA A 138 -5.70 -9.22 -15.00
N ILE A 139 -5.23 -8.69 -16.12
CA ILE A 139 -5.67 -9.13 -17.46
C ILE A 139 -5.27 -10.58 -17.70
N ALA A 140 -4.01 -10.95 -17.41
CA ALA A 140 -3.52 -12.32 -17.58
C ALA A 140 -4.28 -13.32 -16.68
N MET A 141 -4.68 -12.88 -15.47
CA MET A 141 -5.49 -13.70 -14.58
C MET A 141 -6.90 -13.89 -15.15
N CYS A 142 -7.54 -12.85 -15.67
CA CYS A 142 -8.83 -12.95 -16.34
C CYS A 142 -8.76 -13.89 -17.55
N ASP A 143 -7.73 -13.76 -18.39
CA ASP A 143 -7.50 -14.60 -19.58
C ASP A 143 -7.35 -16.08 -19.19
N ALA A 144 -6.48 -16.36 -18.20
CA ALA A 144 -6.27 -17.71 -17.70
C ALA A 144 -7.54 -18.33 -17.09
N LEU A 145 -8.38 -17.53 -16.44
CA LEU A 145 -9.67 -17.98 -15.89
C LEU A 145 -10.69 -18.26 -17.00
N LEU A 146 -10.69 -17.48 -18.08
CA LEU A 146 -11.59 -17.66 -19.23
C LEU A 146 -11.22 -18.89 -20.06
N ASP A 147 -9.92 -19.16 -20.23
CA ASP A 147 -9.41 -20.36 -20.89
C ASP A 147 -9.72 -21.64 -20.09
N CYS A 148 -9.88 -21.51 -18.77
CA CYS A 148 -10.29 -22.59 -17.89
C CYS A 148 -11.81 -22.82 -17.93
N GLN A 149 -12.39 -23.12 -19.11
CA GLN A 149 -13.77 -23.59 -19.20
C GLN A 149 -13.92 -24.97 -18.53
N ARG A 150 -14.38 -24.99 -17.27
CA ARG A 150 -14.71 -26.24 -16.55
C ARG A 150 -16.20 -26.33 -16.23
N PRO A 151 -16.79 -27.55 -16.25
CA PRO A 151 -18.16 -27.77 -15.82
C PRO A 151 -18.34 -27.43 -14.33
N ILE A 152 -19.49 -26.81 -14.01
CA ILE A 152 -19.84 -26.08 -12.79
C ILE A 152 -19.90 -26.94 -11.49
N SER A 153 -19.55 -28.23 -11.55
CA SER A 153 -19.84 -29.20 -10.49
C SER A 153 -18.85 -29.25 -9.31
N ASP A 154 -17.72 -28.53 -9.33
CA ASP A 154 -16.70 -28.65 -8.29
C ASP A 154 -16.18 -27.30 -7.77
N ARG A 155 -16.91 -26.69 -6.84
CA ARG A 155 -16.59 -25.34 -6.30
C ARG A 155 -15.45 -25.35 -5.27
N ASN A 156 -15.11 -26.49 -4.67
CA ASN A 156 -14.04 -26.57 -3.67
C ASN A 156 -12.65 -26.81 -4.31
N GLU A 157 -12.57 -27.43 -5.50
CA GLU A 157 -11.33 -27.44 -6.29
C GLU A 157 -10.97 -26.06 -6.88
N SER A 158 -11.95 -25.15 -6.96
CA SER A 158 -11.81 -23.85 -7.64
C SER A 158 -10.76 -22.93 -7.01
N LEU A 159 -10.69 -22.83 -5.67
CA LEU A 159 -9.78 -21.87 -5.03
C LEU A 159 -8.32 -22.32 -5.08
N THR A 160 -8.03 -23.60 -4.85
CA THR A 160 -6.67 -24.16 -4.98
C THR A 160 -6.15 -23.99 -6.40
N HIS A 161 -7.02 -24.16 -7.39
CA HIS A 161 -6.69 -23.94 -8.79
C HIS A 161 -6.43 -22.47 -9.12
N VAL A 162 -7.26 -21.55 -8.63
CA VAL A 162 -7.05 -20.10 -8.75
C VAL A 162 -5.72 -19.69 -8.12
N THR A 163 -5.37 -20.24 -6.96
CA THR A 163 -4.08 -20.00 -6.31
C THR A 163 -2.92 -20.52 -7.15
N GLY A 164 -3.03 -21.72 -7.71
CA GLY A 164 -2.01 -22.28 -8.61
C GLY A 164 -1.80 -21.43 -9.87
N LEU A 165 -2.90 -20.99 -10.50
CA LEU A 165 -2.86 -20.07 -11.65
C LEU A 165 -2.19 -18.73 -11.29
N ALA A 166 -2.56 -18.15 -10.15
CA ALA A 166 -1.96 -16.90 -9.69
C ALA A 166 -0.46 -17.07 -9.43
N GLU A 167 -0.04 -18.16 -8.80
CA GLU A 167 1.37 -18.46 -8.58
C GLU A 167 2.17 -18.58 -9.89
N ASP A 168 1.63 -19.30 -10.86
CA ASP A 168 2.29 -19.49 -12.15
C ASP A 168 2.38 -18.18 -12.93
N LEU A 169 1.32 -17.38 -12.94
CA LEU A 169 1.33 -16.05 -13.56
C LEU A 169 2.31 -15.11 -12.88
N ILE A 170 2.34 -15.05 -11.55
CA ILE A 170 3.30 -14.21 -10.80
C ILE A 170 4.75 -14.60 -11.13
N LYS A 171 5.04 -15.91 -11.33
CA LYS A 171 6.39 -16.40 -11.67
C LYS A 171 6.76 -16.13 -13.13
N THR A 172 5.81 -16.22 -14.04
CA THR A 172 6.09 -16.27 -15.49
C THR A 172 5.79 -14.96 -16.23
N LEU A 173 4.74 -14.23 -15.84
CA LEU A 173 4.33 -12.98 -16.50
C LEU A 173 5.44 -11.92 -16.48
N PRO A 174 6.20 -11.73 -15.39
CA PRO A 174 7.27 -10.74 -15.40
C PRO A 174 8.35 -10.96 -16.47
N LYS A 175 8.60 -12.21 -16.91
CA LYS A 175 9.50 -12.48 -18.06
C LYS A 175 8.98 -11.89 -19.37
N LYS A 176 7.66 -11.91 -19.52
CA LYS A 176 6.98 -11.52 -20.76
C LYS A 176 6.84 -10.00 -20.87
N ILE A 177 6.66 -9.33 -19.72
CA ILE A 177 6.44 -7.88 -19.63
C ILE A 177 7.66 -7.10 -19.13
N ASN A 178 8.77 -7.76 -18.80
CA ASN A 178 10.01 -7.07 -18.44
C ASN A 178 11.19 -7.98 -18.73
N CYS A 179 11.78 -7.82 -19.92
CA CYS A 179 12.94 -8.59 -20.36
C CYS A 179 14.21 -8.31 -19.55
N PHE A 180 14.22 -7.24 -18.75
CA PHE A 180 15.34 -6.86 -17.89
C PHE A 180 15.22 -7.40 -16.47
N ARG A 181 14.09 -8.01 -16.11
CA ARG A 181 13.89 -8.55 -14.75
C ARG A 181 14.79 -9.76 -14.49
N ASN A 182 15.64 -9.67 -13.48
CA ASN A 182 16.41 -10.81 -12.98
C ASN A 182 15.52 -11.72 -12.12
N ILE A 183 15.31 -12.96 -12.57
CA ILE A 183 14.37 -13.91 -11.93
C ILE A 183 15.09 -14.90 -11.00
N SER A 184 16.42 -14.90 -11.06
CA SER A 184 17.23 -15.56 -10.05
C SER A 184 17.17 -14.83 -8.70
N GLU A 185 16.84 -13.53 -8.73
CA GLU A 185 16.66 -12.70 -7.55
C GLU A 185 15.19 -12.71 -7.14
N LYS A 186 14.84 -13.63 -6.24
CA LYS A 186 13.50 -13.68 -5.64
C LYS A 186 13.42 -12.68 -4.50
N TYR A 187 12.25 -12.07 -4.31
CA TYR A 187 11.94 -11.39 -3.06
C TYR A 187 11.96 -12.44 -1.93
N GLU A 188 13.02 -12.44 -1.13
CA GLU A 188 13.04 -13.24 0.09
C GLU A 188 12.00 -12.68 1.05
N LEU A 189 11.02 -13.51 1.44
CA LEU A 189 9.98 -13.14 2.41
C LEU A 189 10.57 -12.61 3.74
N SER A 190 11.76 -13.09 4.12
CA SER A 190 12.51 -12.59 5.28
C SER A 190 12.87 -11.11 5.15
N LYS A 191 13.23 -10.64 3.94
CA LYS A 191 13.52 -9.22 3.66
C LYS A 191 12.27 -8.35 3.62
N THR A 192 11.10 -8.95 3.37
CA THR A 192 9.81 -8.24 3.39
C THR A 192 9.29 -7.99 4.80
N LYS A 193 9.66 -8.85 5.77
CA LYS A 193 9.24 -8.71 7.16
C LYS A 193 9.76 -7.42 7.79
N ASP A 194 10.99 -7.02 7.46
CA ASP A 194 11.62 -5.78 7.94
C ASP A 194 10.94 -4.50 7.40
N ILE A 195 10.11 -4.61 6.35
CA ILE A 195 9.31 -3.50 5.81
C ILE A 195 8.01 -3.32 6.61
N LEU A 196 7.51 -4.39 7.22
CA LEU A 196 6.22 -4.42 7.92
C LEU A 196 6.33 -4.25 9.45
N GLU A 197 7.53 -4.34 10.01
CA GLU A 197 7.87 -4.03 11.41
C GLU A 197 8.47 -2.63 11.56
#